data_AF-A0A7J8VE77-F1
#
_entry.id   AF-A0A7J8VE77-F1
#
_cell.length_a   1.000
_cell.length_b   1.000
_cell.length_c   1.000
_cell.angle_alpha   90.00
_cell.angle_beta   90.00
_cell.angle_gamma   90.00
#
_symmetry.space_group_name_H-M   'P 1'
#
loop_
_entity.id
_entity.type
_entity.pdbx_description
1 polymer ?
#
loop_
_entity_poly.entity_id
_entity_poly.type
_entity_poly.pdbx_seq_one_letter_code
_entity_poly.pdbx_strand_id
1 'polypeptide(L)' 'EVIRDEKGKWILRYNCFLRKYSIFIVELCGILDSLLLLRKQSYDEVTIQSNNLEIVEAICDNKLECSNSTVVRRVQ' A
#
# COMPACT_ATOMS: atom_id res chain seq x y z
N GLU A 1 6.59 0.99 6.34
CA GLU A 1 6.32 2.08 5.38
C GLU A 1 6.50 3.46 6.00
N VAL A 2 6.69 4.48 5.16
CA VAL A 2 6.77 5.88 5.57
C VAL A 2 5.78 6.69 4.76
N ILE A 3 4.92 7.43 5.43
CA ILE A 3 3.99 8.39 4.84
C ILE A 3 4.64 9.78 4.92
N ARG A 4 4.61 10.51 3.81
CA ARG A 4 5.18 11.85 3.69
C ARG A 4 4.14 12.83 3.18
N ASP A 5 4.28 14.09 3.56
CA ASP A 5 3.51 15.19 2.96
C ASP A 5 4.06 15.55 1.58
N GLU A 6 3.38 16.48 0.91
CA GLU A 6 3.77 17.03 -0.40
C GLU A 6 5.19 17.64 -0.42
N LYS A 7 5.75 18.00 0.74
CA LYS A 7 7.10 18.58 0.91
C LYS A 7 8.12 17.51 1.29
N GLY A 8 7.72 16.24 1.35
CA GLY A 8 8.58 15.12 1.73
C GLY A 8 8.83 15.01 3.24
N LYS A 9 8.14 15.79 4.08
CA LYS A 9 8.22 15.69 5.53
C LYS A 9 7.52 14.42 5.99
N TRP A 10 8.12 13.72 6.93
CA TRP A 10 7.57 12.49 7.48
C TRP A 10 6.35 12.81 8.34
N ILE A 11 5.19 12.26 7.96
CA ILE A 11 3.95 12.38 8.73
C ILE A 11 3.87 11.21 9.70
N LEU A 12 4.13 9.99 9.22
CA LEU A 12 4.00 8.78 10.01
C LEU A 12 4.89 7.66 9.48
N ARG A 13 5.38 6.81 10.39
CA ARG A 13 5.99 5.53 10.06
C ARG A 13 5.08 4.40 10.53
N TYR A 14 4.63 3.56 9.60
CA TYR A 14 3.82 2.39 9.90
C TYR A 14 4.69 1.13 9.90
N ASN A 15 4.59 0.34 10.97
CA ASN A 15 5.25 -0.95 11.13
C ASN A 15 4.20 -1.96 11.58
N CYS A 16 3.94 -2.98 10.78
CA CYS A 16 3.13 -4.14 11.17
C CYS A 16 4.04 -5.38 11.24
N PHE A 17 3.93 -6.13 12.34
CA PHE A 17 4.57 -7.45 12.43
C PHE A 17 3.63 -8.48 11.81
N LEU A 18 4.01 -8.99 10.65
CA LEU A 18 3.32 -10.10 9.99
C LEU A 18 4.15 -11.37 10.24
N ARG A 19 3.47 -12.51 10.44
CA ARG A 19 4.11 -13.83 10.67
C ARG A 19 4.78 -14.35 9.38
N LYS A 20 4.61 -15.63 9.01
CA LYS A 20 5.14 -16.17 7.75
C LYS A 20 4.30 -15.68 6.57
N TYR A 21 4.70 -14.56 5.99
CA TYR A 21 4.17 -14.03 4.73
C TYR A 21 5.32 -13.75 3.76
N SER A 22 5.04 -13.77 2.45
CA SER A 22 6.00 -13.31 1.45
C SER A 22 6.19 -11.80 1.57
N ILE A 23 7.36 -11.30 1.15
CA ILE A 23 7.67 -9.86 1.13
C ILE A 23 6.58 -9.09 0.35
N PHE A 24 6.11 -9.66 -0.76
CA PHE A 24 5.01 -9.12 -1.56
C PHE A 24 3.72 -8.88 -0.76
N ILE A 25 3.25 -9.89 0.00
CA ILE A 25 2.04 -9.73 0.81
C ILE A 25 2.25 -8.76 1.97
N VAL A 26 3.44 -8.76 2.57
CA VAL A 26 3.79 -7.83 3.66
C VAL A 26 3.71 -6.37 3.17
N GLU A 27 4.24 -6.10 1.98
CA GLU A 27 4.26 -4.77 1.39
C GLU A 27 2.85 -4.30 1.00
N LEU A 28 2.05 -5.15 0.34
CA LEU A 28 0.65 -4.84 0.03
C LEU A 28 -0.20 -4.56 1.27
N CYS A 29 -0.03 -5.34 2.33
CA CYS A 29 -0.74 -5.11 3.59
C CYS A 29 -0.34 -3.78 4.22
N GLY A 30 0.95 -3.43 4.16
CA GLY A 30 1.42 -2.12 4.57
C GLY A 30 0.69 -1.01 3.81
N ILE A 31 0.71 -1.07 2.48
CA ILE A 31 0.08 -0.08 1.61
C ILE A 31 -1.40 0.07 1.94
N LEU A 32 -2.12 -1.05 2.08
CA LEU A 32 -3.55 -1.05 2.44
C LEU A 32 -3.81 -0.36 3.79
N ASP A 33 -3.04 -0.70 4.81
CA ASP A 33 -3.19 -0.12 6.15
C ASP A 33 -2.87 1.40 6.12
N SER A 34 -1.84 1.80 5.38
CA SER A 34 -1.46 3.19 5.15
C SER A 34 -2.59 3.97 4.45
N LEU A 35 -3.20 3.41 3.41
CA LEU A 35 -4.33 4.02 2.70
C LEU A 35 -5.58 4.14 3.59
N LEU A 36 -5.91 3.10 4.37
CA LEU A 36 -7.04 3.14 5.30
C LEU A 36 -6.85 4.22 6.37
N LEU A 37 -5.61 4.43 6.81
CA LEU A 37 -5.29 5.50 7.76
C LEU A 37 -5.43 6.89 7.13
N LEU A 38 -4.87 7.08 5.93
CA LEU A 38 -4.96 8.35 5.21
C LEU A 38 -6.41 8.72 4.89
N ARG A 39 -7.21 7.73 4.50
CA ARG A 39 -8.65 7.91 4.30
C ARG A 39 -9.38 8.36 5.56
N LYS A 40 -9.02 7.82 6.73
CA LYS A 40 -9.56 8.27 8.03
C LYS A 40 -9.18 9.71 8.37
N GLN A 41 -8.07 10.20 7.81
CA GLN A 41 -7.58 11.57 7.99
C GLN A 41 -8.06 12.52 6.87
N SER A 42 -8.98 12.08 6.02
CA SER A 42 -9.57 12.88 4.93
C SER A 42 -8.55 13.36 3.89
N TYR A 43 -7.52 12.56 3.60
CA TYR A 43 -6.69 12.79 2.43
C TYR A 43 -7.40 12.26 1.18
N ASP A 44 -7.53 13.12 0.17
CA ASP A 44 -8.26 12.82 -1.08
C ASP A 44 -7.36 12.26 -2.18
N GLU A 45 -6.06 12.56 -2.14
CA GLU A 45 -5.08 12.13 -3.13
C GLU A 45 -3.82 11.57 -2.44
N VAL A 46 -3.35 10.42 -2.91
CA VAL A 46 -2.18 9.72 -2.36
C VAL A 46 -1.35 9.16 -3.50
N THR A 47 -0.06 9.47 -3.48
CA THR A 47 0.92 8.85 -4.38
C THR A 47 1.61 7.69 -3.69
N ILE A 48 1.40 6.48 -4.21
CA ILE A 48 2.09 5.27 -3.73
C ILE A 48 3.43 5.16 -4.46
N GLN A 49 4.51 4.99 -3.71
CA GLN A 49 5.86 4.76 -4.25
C GLN A 49 6.40 3.45 -3.68
N SER A 50 6.69 2.50 -4.56
CA SER A 50 7.36 1.25 -4.21
C SER A 50 8.55 1.04 -5.16
N ASN A 51 9.64 0.51 -4.61
CA ASN A 51 10.79 0.04 -5.40
C ASN A 51 10.64 -1.42 -5.85
N ASN A 52 9.54 -2.07 -5.48
CA ASN A 52 9.19 -3.42 -5.87
C ASN A 52 8.29 -3.38 -7.11
N LEU A 53 8.86 -3.74 -8.26
CA LEU A 53 8.14 -3.70 -9.54
C LEU A 53 6.89 -4.59 -9.53
N GLU A 54 6.95 -5.76 -8.86
CA GLU A 54 5.83 -6.70 -8.75
C GLU A 54 4.62 -6.05 -8.03
N ILE A 55 4.88 -5.16 -7.07
CA ILE A 55 3.85 -4.41 -6.34
C ILE A 55 3.24 -3.32 -7.22
N VAL A 56 4.08 -2.58 -7.95
CA VAL A 56 3.62 -1.54 -8.88
C VAL A 56 2.74 -2.16 -9.95
N GLU A 57 3.17 -3.28 -10.54
CA GLU A 57 2.37 -4.04 -11.51
C GLU A 57 1.06 -4.52 -10.88
N ALA A 58 1.10 -5.13 -9.69
CA ALA A 58 -0.11 -5.63 -9.03
C ALA A 58 -1.16 -4.55 -8.71
N ILE A 59 -0.72 -3.31 -8.42
CA ILE A 59 -1.63 -2.19 -8.11
C ILE A 59 -2.12 -1.53 -9.40
N CYS A 60 -1.23 -1.24 -10.35
CA CYS A 60 -1.55 -0.52 -11.59
C CYS A 60 -2.33 -1.38 -12.59
N ASP A 61 -2.19 -2.70 -12.56
CA ASP A 61 -2.82 -3.56 -13.55
C ASP A 61 -4.29 -3.81 -13.19
N ASN A 62 -5.19 -3.02 -13.78
CA ASN A 62 -6.66 -3.18 -13.72
C ASN A 62 -7.16 -4.55 -14.25
N LYS A 63 -6.28 -5.39 -14.79
CA LYS A 63 -6.60 -6.74 -15.29
C LYS A 63 -6.68 -7.80 -14.19
N LEU A 64 -6.36 -7.45 -12.95
CA LEU A 64 -6.39 -8.35 -11.79
C LEU A 64 -7.77 -8.45 -11.11
N GLU A 65 -8.88 -8.29 -11.85
CA GLU A 65 -10.17 -8.86 -11.41
C GLU A 65 -10.06 -10.38 -11.12
N CYS A 66 -9.05 -11.04 -11.70
CA CYS A 66 -8.64 -12.43 -11.46
C CYS A 66 -7.54 -12.63 -10.40
N SER A 67 -7.11 -11.60 -9.67
CA SER A 67 -6.18 -11.77 -8.54
C SER A 67 -6.86 -12.56 -7.42
N ASN A 68 -6.31 -13.74 -7.09
CA ASN A 68 -6.75 -14.52 -5.92
C ASN A 68 -6.44 -13.82 -4.58
N SER A 69 -5.71 -12.70 -4.58
CA SER A 69 -5.36 -11.98 -3.36
C SER A 69 -6.39 -10.91 -3.01
N THR A 70 -7.14 -11.17 -1.92
CA THR A 70 -8.11 -10.22 -1.35
C THR A 70 -7.48 -8.86 -0.98
N VAL A 71 -6.18 -8.81 -0.73
CA VAL A 71 -5.46 -7.59 -0.34
C VAL A 71 -5.30 -6.66 -1.54
N VAL A 72 -4.89 -7.18 -2.71
CA VAL A 72 -4.71 -6.39 -3.94
C VAL A 72 -6.00 -5.67 -4.32
N ARG A 73 -7.12 -6.39 -4.27
CA ARG A 73 -8.46 -5.84 -4.59
C ARG A 73 -8.95 -4.74 -3.66
N ARG A 74 -8.35 -4.59 -2.47
CA ARG A 74 -8.72 -3.53 -1.51
C ARG A 74 -7.80 -2.32 -1.61
N VAL A 75 -6.63 -2.47 -2.23
CA VAL A 75 -5.68 -1.40 -2.48
C VAL A 75 -6.05 -0.63 -3.76
N GLN A 76 -6.56 -1.33 -4.78
CA GLN A 76 -7.25 -0.74 -5.93
C GLN A 76 -8.57 -0.09 -5.50
#